data_AF-A0A1H6SLY6-F1
#
_entry.id   AF-A0A1H6SLY6-F1
#
_cell.length_a   1.000
_cell.length_b   1.000
_cell.length_c   1.000
_cell.angle_alpha   90.00
_cell.angle_beta   90.00
_cell.angle_gamma   90.00
#
_symmetry.space_group_name_H-M   'P 1'
#
loop_
_entity.id
_entity.type
_entity.pdbx_description
1 polymer ?
#
loop_
_entity_poly.entity_id
_entity_poly.type
_entity_poly.pdbx_seq_one_letter_code
_entity_poly.pdbx_strand_id
1 'polypeptide(L)'
;MPQSTPAAGPARRDIRRATPAGLADAIENPRDDLDRLIGDLRLATRFSAADFDRFEERMQLIVAALIEPFRGARAPSAPPLHIEQQGGMCSAFY
;
A
#
# COMPACT_ATOMS: atom_id res chain seq x y z
N MET A 1 -8.51 -54.29 2.86
CA MET A 1 -7.78 -53.14 3.43
C MET A 1 -7.79 -52.02 2.40
N PRO A 2 -8.60 -50.96 2.52
CA PRO A 2 -8.51 -49.82 1.61
C PRO A 2 -7.37 -48.90 2.06
N GLN A 3 -6.44 -48.61 1.15
CA GLN A 3 -5.32 -47.70 1.39
C GLN A 3 -5.80 -46.24 1.25
N SER A 4 -5.66 -45.47 2.32
CA SER A 4 -5.95 -44.03 2.34
C SER A 4 -4.88 -43.26 1.57
N THR A 5 -5.27 -42.61 0.47
CA THR A 5 -4.44 -41.65 -0.25
C THR A 5 -4.32 -40.37 0.58
N PRO A 6 -3.12 -39.84 0.87
CA PRO A 6 -3.01 -38.57 1.58
C PRO A 6 -3.44 -37.44 0.65
N ALA A 7 -4.45 -36.67 1.10
CA ALA A 7 -4.91 -35.47 0.41
C ALA A 7 -3.73 -34.51 0.21
N ALA A 8 -3.48 -34.15 -1.05
CA ALA A 8 -2.51 -33.13 -1.42
C ALA A 8 -2.87 -31.82 -0.70
N GLY A 9 -2.10 -31.46 0.31
CA GLY A 9 -2.21 -30.15 0.96
C GLY A 9 -2.02 -29.05 -0.08
N PRO A 10 -2.66 -27.88 0.10
CA PRO A 10 -2.56 -26.79 -0.86
C PRO A 10 -1.09 -26.40 -1.02
N ALA A 11 -0.57 -26.56 -2.23
CA ALA A 11 0.78 -26.16 -2.58
C ALA A 11 1.00 -24.71 -2.12
N ARG A 12 2.03 -24.48 -1.29
CA ARG A 12 2.51 -23.15 -0.96
C ARG A 12 2.85 -22.46 -2.28
N ARG A 13 1.93 -21.61 -2.74
CA ARG A 13 2.15 -20.75 -3.89
C ARG A 13 3.18 -19.74 -3.43
N ASP A 14 4.44 -19.94 -3.79
CA ASP A 14 5.46 -18.90 -3.69
C ASP A 14 5.02 -17.75 -4.60
N ILE A 15 4.23 -16.84 -4.05
CA ILE A 15 3.89 -15.58 -4.72
C ILE A 15 5.17 -14.74 -4.65
N ARG A 16 6.11 -15.00 -5.58
CA ARG A 16 7.10 -13.99 -5.94
C ARG A 16 6.30 -12.79 -6.45
N ARG A 17 6.07 -11.82 -5.57
CA ARG A 17 5.51 -10.52 -5.94
C ARG A 17 6.52 -9.90 -6.90
N ALA A 18 6.27 -10.05 -8.19
CA ALA A 18 7.02 -9.31 -9.19
C ALA A 18 6.70 -7.83 -8.96
N THR A 19 7.72 -7.07 -8.57
CA THR A 19 7.64 -5.61 -8.55
C THR A 19 7.27 -5.17 -9.98
N PRO A 20 6.18 -4.42 -10.18
CA PRO A 20 5.81 -3.92 -11.50
C PRO A 20 6.99 -3.18 -12.13
N ALA A 21 7.22 -3.41 -13.43
CA ALA A 21 8.24 -2.66 -14.17
C ALA A 21 7.96 -1.15 -14.04
N GLY A 22 8.96 -0.37 -13.66
CA GLY A 22 8.85 1.07 -13.43
C GLY A 22 8.41 1.49 -12.01
N LEU A 23 8.04 0.57 -11.11
CA LEU A 23 7.72 0.93 -9.72
C LEU A 23 8.97 1.38 -8.94
N ALA A 24 10.12 0.76 -9.22
CA ALA A 24 11.39 1.18 -8.62
C ALA A 24 11.71 2.62 -9.00
N ASP A 25 11.64 2.94 -10.29
CA ASP A 25 11.90 4.27 -10.83
C ASP A 25 10.87 5.31 -10.34
N ALA A 26 9.61 4.91 -10.20
CA ALA A 26 8.54 5.77 -9.67
C ALA A 26 8.73 6.11 -8.18
N ILE A 27 9.44 5.27 -7.42
CA ILE A 27 9.71 5.45 -5.99
C ILE A 27 11.06 6.15 -5.75
N GLU A 28 12.03 6.00 -6.65
CA GLU A 28 13.39 6.52 -6.47
C GLU A 28 13.41 8.05 -6.37
N ASN A 29 12.70 8.75 -7.28
CA ASN A 29 12.61 10.21 -7.24
C ASN A 29 11.99 10.78 -5.94
N PRO A 30 10.80 10.35 -5.49
CA PRO A 30 10.22 10.87 -4.25
C PRO A 30 11.00 10.44 -3.00
N ARG A 31 11.74 9.33 -3.05
CA ARG A 31 12.67 8.95 -1.97
C ARG A 31 13.82 9.94 -1.86
N ASP A 32 14.48 10.28 -2.97
CA ASP A 32 15.59 11.25 -2.97
C ASP A 32 15.12 12.63 -2.49
N ASP A 33 13.91 13.04 -2.87
CA ASP A 33 13.32 14.28 -2.40
C ASP A 33 13.02 14.28 -0.90
N LEU A 34 12.62 13.13 -0.33
CA LEU A 34 12.47 12.95 1.11
C LEU A 34 13.81 13.06 1.84
N ASP A 35 14.84 12.39 1.33
CA ASP A 35 16.18 12.40 1.93
C ASP A 35 16.78 13.82 1.91
N ARG A 36 16.59 14.57 0.81
CA ARG A 36 16.96 15.99 0.74
C ARG A 36 16.20 16.83 1.75
N LEU A 37 14.88 16.63 1.87
CA LEU A 37 14.05 17.38 2.82
C LEU A 37 14.49 17.13 4.28
N ILE A 38 14.80 15.88 4.63
CA ILE A 38 15.34 15.52 5.96
C ILE A 38 16.72 16.17 6.17
N GLY A 39 17.56 16.21 5.14
CA GLY A 39 18.84 16.91 5.16
C GLY A 39 18.68 18.41 5.45
N ASP A 40 17.78 19.08 4.72
CA ASP A 40 17.45 20.50 4.90
C ASP A 40 16.96 20.76 6.34
N LEU A 41 16.08 19.89 6.86
CA LEU A 41 15.57 19.99 8.24
C LEU A 41 16.66 19.84 9.30
N ARG A 42 17.62 18.92 9.08
CA ARG A 42 18.74 18.70 10.00
C ARG A 42 19.74 19.85 10.02
N LEU A 43 19.89 20.56 8.90
CA LEU A 43 20.80 21.69 8.76
C LEU A 43 20.17 23.03 9.16
N ALA A 44 18.84 23.10 9.26
CA ALA A 44 18.12 24.28 9.70
C ALA A 44 18.45 24.60 11.17
N THR A 45 19.09 25.76 11.38
CA THR A 45 19.50 26.24 12.71
C THR A 45 18.40 27.02 13.42
N ARG A 46 17.38 27.48 12.69
CA ARG A 46 16.17 28.14 13.21
C ARG A 46 14.98 27.79 12.35
N PHE A 47 13.86 27.50 12.99
CA PHE A 47 12.58 27.30 12.31
C PHE A 47 11.60 28.38 12.74
N SER A 48 10.97 29.03 11.75
CA SER A 48 9.75 29.79 11.98
C SER A 48 8.52 28.91 11.74
N ALA A 49 7.37 29.30 12.28
CA ALA A 49 6.10 28.60 12.01
C ALA A 49 5.79 28.51 10.50
N ALA A 50 6.09 29.57 9.75
CA ALA A 50 5.90 29.59 8.29
C ALA A 50 6.83 28.62 7.54
N ASP A 51 8.01 28.30 8.10
CA ASP A 51 8.88 27.29 7.53
C ASP A 51 8.30 25.88 7.76
N PHE A 52 7.75 25.63 8.95
CA PHE A 52 7.08 24.36 9.26
C PHE A 52 5.91 24.09 8.31
N ASP A 53 5.05 25.08 8.05
CA ASP A 53 3.92 24.91 7.13
C ASP A 53 4.39 24.53 5.71
N ARG A 54 5.46 25.17 5.23
CA ARG A 54 6.07 24.84 3.92
C ARG A 54 6.71 23.44 3.89
N PHE A 55 7.31 23.02 5.00
CA PHE A 55 7.86 21.67 5.13
C PHE A 55 6.76 20.63 5.15
N GLU A 56 5.65 20.91 5.84
CA GLU A 56 4.49 20.04 5.88
C GLU A 56 3.86 19.88 4.48
N GLU A 57 3.67 20.98 3.74
CA GLU A 57 3.18 20.94 2.36
C GLU A 57 4.10 20.09 1.45
N ARG A 58 5.42 20.28 1.54
CA ARG A 58 6.39 19.46 0.78
C ARG A 58 6.32 17.99 1.17
N MET A 59 6.21 17.67 2.46
CA MET A 59 6.06 16.29 2.94
C MET A 59 4.79 15.64 2.39
N GLN A 60 3.66 16.34 2.40
CA GLN A 60 2.40 15.82 1.89
C GLN A 60 2.49 15.48 0.40
N LEU A 61 3.15 16.33 -0.40
CA LEU A 61 3.37 16.08 -1.83
C LEU A 61 4.24 14.84 -2.08
N ILE A 62 5.33 14.69 -1.34
CA ILE A 62 6.24 13.53 -1.45
C ILE A 62 5.53 12.23 -1.07
N VAL A 63 4.77 12.25 0.03
CA VAL A 63 4.01 11.09 0.50
C VAL A 63 2.91 10.73 -0.50
N ALA A 64 2.22 11.72 -1.08
CA ALA A 64 1.23 11.47 -2.13
C ALA A 64 1.87 10.79 -3.35
N ALA A 65 3.03 11.27 -3.81
CA ALA A 65 3.76 10.68 -4.93
C ALA A 65 4.25 9.25 -4.64
N LEU A 66 4.68 8.96 -3.40
CA LEU A 66 5.06 7.61 -2.96
C LEU A 66 3.89 6.63 -2.93
N ILE A 67 2.69 7.10 -2.57
CA ILE A 67 1.50 6.27 -2.41
C ILE A 67 0.76 6.07 -3.75
N GLU A 68 0.85 7.04 -4.67
CA GLU A 68 0.15 7.03 -5.95
C GLU A 68 0.30 5.71 -6.75
N PRO A 69 1.51 5.12 -6.89
CA PRO A 69 1.70 3.85 -7.60
C PRO A 69 0.92 2.67 -6.97
N PHE A 70 0.51 2.79 -5.72
CA PHE A 70 -0.21 1.74 -4.98
C PHE A 70 -1.73 1.94 -4.94
N ARG A 71 -2.25 3.12 -5.33
CA ARG A 71 -3.69 3.46 -5.21
C ARG A 71 -4.62 2.64 -6.11
N GLY A 72 -4.10 1.90 -7.10
CA GLY A 72 -4.90 1.05 -7.99
C GLY A 72 -4.59 -0.45 -7.94
N ALA A 73 -3.63 -0.90 -7.12
CA ALA A 73 -3.04 -2.24 -7.27
C ALA A 73 -3.79 -3.39 -6.56
N ARG A 74 -4.83 -3.10 -5.77
CA ARG A 74 -5.61 -4.16 -5.10
C ARG A 74 -6.87 -4.47 -5.88
N ALA A 75 -6.79 -5.43 -6.80
CA ALA A 75 -7.97 -6.17 -7.21
C ALA A 75 -8.65 -6.73 -5.95
N PRO A 76 -9.98 -6.57 -5.78
CA PRO A 76 -10.68 -7.13 -4.64
C PRO A 76 -10.36 -8.63 -4.57
N SER A 77 -9.75 -9.06 -3.46
CA SER A 77 -9.28 -10.44 -3.28
C SER A 77 -10.42 -11.45 -3.10
N ALA A 78 -11.66 -10.96 -3.10
CA ALA A 78 -12.89 -11.73 -3.02
C ALA A 78 -13.96 -11.05 -3.88
N PRO A 79 -14.91 -11.81 -4.47
CA PRO A 79 -16.10 -11.25 -5.09
C PRO A 79 -16.85 -10.34 -4.09
N PRO A 80 -17.55 -9.29 -4.56
CA PRO A 80 -18.26 -8.38 -3.69
C PRO A 80 -19.29 -9.14 -2.85
N LEU A 81 -19.19 -9.02 -1.52
CA LEU A 81 -20.14 -9.62 -0.61
C LEU A 81 -21.48 -8.87 -0.75
N HIS A 82 -22.48 -9.53 -1.32
CA HIS A 82 -23.83 -8.99 -1.34
C HIS A 82 -24.49 -9.27 0.02
N ILE A 83 -24.72 -8.21 0.78
CA ILE A 83 -25.41 -8.26 2.07
C ILE A 83 -26.86 -7.86 1.83
N GLU A 84 -27.78 -8.80 1.97
CA GLU A 84 -29.22 -8.50 1.97
C GLU A 84 -29.68 -8.39 3.42
N GLN A 85 -30.26 -7.23 3.76
CA GLN A 85 -30.77 -6.97 5.10
C GLN A 85 -32.30 -6.82 5.02
N GLN A 86 -33.02 -7.87 5.42
CA GLN A 86 -34.47 -7.83 5.53
C GLN A 86 -34.85 -8.11 6.99
N GLY A 87 -35.35 -7.09 7.67
CA GLY A 87 -35.97 -7.18 9.00
C GLY A 87 -35.24 -8.11 10.00
N GLY A 88 -34.11 -7.67 10.55
CA GLY A 88 -33.42 -8.38 11.63
C GLY A 88 -32.64 -9.65 11.23
N MET A 89 -32.78 -10.14 10.00
CA MET A 89 -31.96 -11.23 9.45
C MET A 89 -30.95 -10.67 8.45
N CYS A 90 -29.70 -11.11 8.56
CA CYS A 90 -28.58 -10.72 7.71
C CYS A 90 -28.02 -11.98 7.06
N SER A 91 -28.10 -12.09 5.73
CA SER A 91 -27.51 -13.18 4.96
C SER A 91 -26.47 -12.61 4.00
N ALA A 92 -25.41 -13.40 3.76
CA ALA A 92 -24.31 -13.03 2.91
C ALA A 92 -24.05 -14.14 1.90
N PHE A 93 -23.98 -13.79 0.62
CA PHE A 93 -23.78 -14.72 -0.49
C PHE A 93 -22.55 -14.31 -1.33
N TYR A 94 -21.90 -15.30 -1.96
CA TYR A 94 -20.71 -15.15 -2.81
C TYR A 94 -21.05 -15.08 -4.29
#